data_AF-A0A3M0XZA6-F1
#
_entry.id   AF-A0A3M0XZA6-F1
#
_cell.length_a   1.000
_cell.length_b   1.000
_cell.length_c   1.000
_cell.angle_alpha   90.00
_cell.angle_beta   90.00
_cell.angle_gamma   90.00
#
_symmetry.space_group_name_H-M   'P 1'
#
loop_
_entity.id
_entity.type
_entity.pdbx_description
1 polymer ?
#
loop_
_entity_poly.entity_id
_entity_poly.type
_entity_poly.pdbx_seq_one_letter_code
_entity_poly.pdbx_strand_id
1 'polypeptide(L)'
;MRLQGMAEKRAKKATSEKKAAAGARRKARAPESGESGDVSARVIDAALNLAAERGWRDLSLAEIAAAADLPLSQVYPLFPSKTAILAAYARRLDTAVLTSVDAEAVEGDARERLFEVLMRRFEAMLPHKAAVARIVADLIRDPVMALCAGPSLRRSMACMLEAARLSTSGLRGALRVKALGMIYLATLRVWLDDDSPDMARTMAALDRNLRRAGAVLSCCSRMRKIVPGPGRREAADA
;
A
#
# COMPACT_ATOMS: atom_id res chain seq x y z
N MET A 1 42.67 38.51 44.72
CA MET A 1 41.50 38.93 43.91
C MET A 1 41.38 38.29 42.52
N ARG A 2 42.48 37.95 41.79
CA ARG A 2 42.39 37.37 40.43
C ARG A 2 41.83 35.93 40.32
N LEU A 3 41.91 35.13 41.39
CA LEU A 3 41.44 33.73 41.38
C LEU A 3 39.91 33.58 41.53
N GLN A 4 39.23 34.50 42.21
CA GLN A 4 37.76 34.47 42.34
C GLN A 4 37.05 34.81 41.02
N GLY A 5 37.59 35.75 40.23
CA GLY A 5 36.99 36.13 38.94
C GLY A 5 37.06 35.04 37.85
N MET A 6 38.02 34.11 37.94
CA MET A 6 38.12 32.97 37.01
C MET A 6 37.11 31.85 37.36
N ALA A 7 36.81 31.65 38.64
CA ALA A 7 35.82 30.68 39.09
C ALA A 7 34.40 31.08 38.67
N GLU A 8 34.04 32.36 38.81
CA GLU A 8 32.74 32.87 38.35
C GLU A 8 32.58 32.80 36.82
N LYS A 9 33.64 33.09 36.05
CA LYS A 9 33.59 32.96 34.59
C LYS A 9 33.39 31.50 34.14
N ARG A 10 34.02 30.54 34.82
CA ARG A 10 33.82 29.10 34.55
C ARG A 10 32.41 28.64 34.92
N ALA A 11 31.86 29.11 36.05
CA ALA A 11 30.49 28.80 36.44
C ALA A 11 29.46 29.36 35.45
N LYS A 12 29.65 30.60 34.97
CA LYS A 12 28.76 31.22 33.96
C LYS A 12 28.84 30.51 32.60
N LYS A 13 30.03 30.08 32.17
CA LYS A 13 30.22 29.29 30.93
C LYS A 13 29.55 27.92 31.01
N ALA A 14 29.71 27.21 32.12
CA ALA A 14 29.06 25.91 32.34
C ALA A 14 27.53 26.02 32.33
N THR A 15 26.97 27.08 32.91
CA THR A 15 25.52 27.33 32.89
C THR A 15 25.01 27.69 31.50
N SER A 16 25.79 28.42 30.69
CA SER A 16 25.49 28.73 29.29
C SER A 16 25.48 27.49 28.40
N GLU A 17 26.48 26.62 28.54
CA GLU A 17 26.58 25.37 27.76
C GLU A 17 25.47 24.37 28.15
N LYS A 18 25.11 24.30 29.44
CA LYS A 18 24.00 23.45 29.91
C LYS A 18 22.64 23.95 29.41
N LYS A 19 22.46 25.27 29.30
CA LYS A 19 21.24 25.90 28.76
C LYS A 19 21.13 25.74 27.24
N ALA A 20 22.25 25.79 26.51
CA ALA A 20 22.32 25.49 25.08
C ALA A 20 22.03 24.00 24.78
N ALA A 21 22.58 23.08 25.58
CA ALA A 21 22.31 21.64 25.47
C ALA A 21 20.86 21.28 25.81
N ALA A 22 20.25 21.95 26.79
CA ALA A 22 18.83 21.81 27.12
C ALA A 22 17.90 22.38 26.02
N GLY A 23 18.30 23.47 25.36
CA GLY A 23 17.59 24.04 24.20
C GLY A 23 17.65 23.13 22.97
N ALA A 24 18.79 22.49 22.71
CA ALA A 24 18.94 21.51 21.63
C ALA A 24 18.13 20.22 21.90
N ARG A 25 18.06 19.74 23.14
CA ARG A 25 17.25 18.56 23.53
C ARG A 25 15.74 18.82 23.44
N ARG A 26 15.29 20.06 23.64
CA ARG A 26 13.87 20.44 23.51
C ARG A 26 13.40 20.51 22.05
N LYS A 27 14.32 20.53 21.08
CA LYS A 27 14.02 20.44 19.63
C LYS A 27 13.87 19.00 19.13
N ALA A 28 14.11 18.00 19.98
CA ALA A 28 13.83 16.58 19.73
C ALA A 28 12.56 16.13 20.47
N ARG A 29 11.52 16.99 20.47
CA ARG A 29 10.18 16.57 20.88
C ARG A 29 9.71 15.56 19.84
N ALA A 30 9.35 14.35 20.28
CA ALA A 30 8.75 13.35 19.41
C ALA A 30 7.60 14.01 18.63
N PRO A 31 7.49 13.80 17.31
CA PRO A 31 6.49 14.47 16.51
C PRO A 31 5.12 14.08 17.06
N GLU A 32 4.28 15.08 17.31
CA GLU A 32 2.88 14.84 17.65
C GLU A 32 2.26 14.06 16.48
N SER A 33 1.40 13.09 16.77
CA SER A 33 0.89 12.12 15.80
C SER A 33 0.23 12.74 14.55
N GLY A 34 -0.19 14.01 14.62
CA GLY A 34 -0.64 14.81 13.48
C GLY A 34 0.47 15.30 12.55
N GLU A 35 1.63 15.73 13.07
CA GLU A 35 2.76 16.23 12.26
C GLU A 35 3.41 15.10 11.45
N SER A 36 3.51 13.89 12.02
CA SER A 36 4.06 12.73 11.30
C SER A 36 3.18 12.28 10.13
N GLY A 37 1.87 12.46 10.26
CA GLY A 37 0.90 12.19 9.21
C GLY A 37 1.07 13.14 8.02
N ASP A 38 1.23 14.43 8.31
CA ASP A 38 1.49 15.47 7.29
C ASP A 38 2.82 15.23 6.56
N VAL A 39 3.90 14.95 7.30
CA VAL A 39 5.21 14.62 6.73
C VAL A 39 5.12 13.41 5.80
N SER A 40 4.42 12.35 6.22
CA SER A 40 4.26 11.14 5.40
C SER A 40 3.50 11.42 4.10
N ALA A 41 2.44 12.22 4.16
CA ALA A 41 1.67 12.63 2.98
C ALA A 41 2.54 13.42 2.00
N ARG A 42 3.26 14.44 2.48
CA ARG A 42 4.18 15.25 1.67
C ARG A 42 5.23 14.42 0.94
N VAL A 43 5.84 13.45 1.61
CA VAL A 43 6.84 12.55 0.99
C VAL A 43 6.21 11.67 -0.08
N ILE A 44 5.01 11.12 0.17
CA ILE A 44 4.30 10.30 -0.82
C ILE A 44 3.95 11.15 -2.06
N ASP A 45 3.42 12.35 -1.85
CA ASP A 45 3.00 13.22 -2.96
C ASP A 45 4.20 13.71 -3.79
N ALA A 46 5.29 14.12 -3.13
CA ALA A 46 6.55 14.44 -3.81
C ALA A 46 7.08 13.25 -4.64
N ALA A 47 7.03 12.04 -4.08
CA ALA A 47 7.45 10.84 -4.78
C ALA A 47 6.59 10.55 -6.02
N LEU A 48 5.26 10.69 -5.92
CA LEU A 48 4.35 10.46 -7.04
C LEU A 48 4.51 11.52 -8.14
N ASN A 49 4.68 12.79 -7.77
CA ASN A 49 4.92 13.87 -8.73
C ASN A 49 6.23 13.65 -9.50
N LEU A 50 7.33 13.37 -8.79
CA LEU A 50 8.61 13.04 -9.43
C LEU A 50 8.52 11.79 -10.31
N ALA A 51 7.76 10.78 -9.89
CA ALA A 51 7.57 9.55 -10.66
C ALA A 51 6.85 9.81 -11.99
N ALA A 52 5.84 10.71 -11.98
CA ALA A 52 5.11 11.10 -13.18
C ALA A 52 6.02 11.82 -14.18
N GLU A 53 6.93 12.67 -13.70
CA GLU A 53 7.84 13.46 -14.53
C GLU A 53 9.01 12.65 -15.10
N ARG A 54 9.71 11.92 -14.23
CA ARG A 54 11.05 11.36 -14.55
C ARG A 54 11.09 9.84 -14.57
N GLY A 55 10.01 9.16 -14.16
CA GLY A 55 10.00 7.73 -13.92
C GLY A 55 10.40 7.36 -12.50
N TRP A 56 10.24 6.10 -12.12
CA TRP A 56 10.44 5.60 -10.75
C TRP A 56 11.83 4.98 -10.54
N ARG A 57 12.40 4.39 -11.60
CA ARG A 57 13.69 3.68 -11.52
C ARG A 57 14.83 4.61 -11.08
N ASP A 58 14.93 5.77 -11.72
CA ASP A 58 16.09 6.66 -11.57
C ASP A 58 15.98 7.62 -10.38
N LEU A 59 14.83 7.66 -9.69
CA LEU A 59 14.68 8.47 -8.49
C LEU A 59 15.50 7.93 -7.33
N SER A 60 16.03 8.82 -6.50
CA SER A 60 16.62 8.48 -5.22
C SER A 60 15.74 8.94 -4.06
N LEU A 61 15.91 8.32 -2.89
CA LEU A 61 15.22 8.75 -1.68
C LEU A 61 15.62 10.18 -1.27
N ALA A 62 16.85 10.59 -1.58
CA ALA A 62 17.35 11.94 -1.32
C ALA A 62 16.66 12.99 -2.20
N GLU A 63 16.43 12.71 -3.49
CA GLU A 63 15.68 13.59 -4.38
C GLU A 63 14.23 13.73 -3.94
N ILE A 64 13.60 12.63 -3.52
CA ILE A 64 12.24 12.66 -2.97
C ILE A 64 12.19 13.53 -1.70
N ALA A 65 13.15 13.37 -0.80
CA ALA A 65 13.23 14.18 0.41
C ALA A 65 13.40 15.68 0.08
N ALA A 66 14.29 16.00 -0.86
CA ALA A 66 14.50 17.38 -1.32
C ALA A 66 13.23 17.97 -1.96
N ALA A 67 12.53 17.21 -2.81
CA ALA A 67 11.27 17.64 -3.43
C ALA A 67 10.14 17.81 -2.41
N ALA A 68 10.18 17.06 -1.31
CA ALA A 68 9.26 17.22 -0.19
C ALA A 68 9.64 18.37 0.76
N ASP A 69 10.72 19.11 0.50
CA ASP A 69 11.31 20.13 1.38
C ASP A 69 11.62 19.58 2.79
N LEU A 70 12.27 18.41 2.83
CA LEU A 70 12.64 17.72 4.05
C LEU A 70 14.09 17.21 3.97
N PRO A 71 14.85 17.26 5.08
CA PRO A 71 16.14 16.60 5.13
C PRO A 71 15.95 15.07 5.11
N LEU A 72 16.87 14.36 4.44
CA LEU A 72 16.83 12.89 4.34
C LEU A 72 16.80 12.22 5.73
N SER A 73 17.41 12.83 6.74
CA SER A 73 17.39 12.33 8.13
C SER A 73 16.00 12.30 8.77
N GLN A 74 15.05 13.09 8.28
CA GLN A 74 13.64 13.03 8.70
C GLN A 74 12.83 12.01 7.89
N VAL A 75 13.18 11.81 6.62
CA VAL A 75 12.46 10.88 5.73
C VAL A 75 12.85 9.43 6.00
N TYR A 76 14.14 9.13 6.19
CA TYR A 76 14.66 7.77 6.30
C TYR A 76 14.03 6.94 7.44
N PRO A 77 13.78 7.47 8.65
CA PRO A 77 13.10 6.73 9.72
C PRO A 77 11.65 6.33 9.37
N LEU A 78 10.97 7.10 8.53
CA LEU A 78 9.60 6.83 8.09
C LEU A 78 9.59 5.89 6.86
N PHE A 79 10.52 6.12 5.94
CA PHE A 79 10.62 5.42 4.68
C PHE A 79 12.07 5.01 4.43
N PRO A 80 12.49 3.81 4.89
CA PRO A 80 13.87 3.35 4.71
C PRO A 80 14.21 3.03 3.24
N SER A 81 13.23 3.02 2.34
CA SER A 81 13.42 2.78 0.91
C SER A 81 12.32 3.40 0.06
N LYS A 82 12.56 3.54 -1.25
CA LYS A 82 11.52 3.89 -2.24
C LYS A 82 10.34 2.91 -2.19
N THR A 83 10.60 1.62 -2.02
CA THR A 83 9.55 0.61 -1.92
C THR A 83 8.70 0.76 -0.66
N ALA A 84 9.25 1.31 0.43
CA ALA A 84 8.49 1.66 1.62
C ALA A 84 7.50 2.81 1.35
N ILE A 85 7.87 3.78 0.49
CA ILE A 85 6.96 4.84 0.02
C ILE A 85 5.83 4.24 -0.81
N LEU A 86 6.10 3.34 -1.76
CA LEU A 86 5.04 2.64 -2.51
C LEU A 86 4.11 1.85 -1.57
N ALA A 87 4.68 1.22 -0.54
CA ALA A 87 3.89 0.50 0.44
C ALA A 87 3.00 1.43 1.28
N ALA A 88 3.47 2.65 1.57
CA ALA A 88 2.70 3.67 2.27
C ALA A 88 1.61 4.27 1.38
N TYR A 89 1.91 4.54 0.11
CA TYR A 89 0.91 4.93 -0.88
C TYR A 89 -0.18 3.87 -1.04
N ALA A 90 0.19 2.59 -1.15
CA ALA A 90 -0.78 1.49 -1.21
C ALA A 90 -1.69 1.46 0.02
N ARG A 91 -1.13 1.68 1.23
CA ARG A 91 -1.92 1.80 2.47
C ARG A 91 -2.84 3.02 2.43
N ARG A 92 -2.38 4.17 1.92
CA ARG A 92 -3.21 5.38 1.76
C ARG A 92 -4.44 5.10 0.90
N LEU A 93 -4.26 4.37 -0.22
CA LEU A 93 -5.36 3.92 -1.07
C LEU A 93 -6.27 2.92 -0.35
N ASP A 94 -5.68 1.91 0.31
CA ASP A 94 -6.45 0.91 1.08
C ASP A 94 -7.32 1.59 2.14
N THR A 95 -6.77 2.54 2.88
CA THR A 95 -7.49 3.32 3.90
C THR A 95 -8.62 4.14 3.28
N ALA A 96 -8.38 4.82 2.15
CA ALA A 96 -9.45 5.57 1.47
C ALA A 96 -10.62 4.66 1.05
N VAL A 97 -10.32 3.45 0.55
CA VAL A 97 -11.34 2.45 0.24
C VAL A 97 -12.08 2.02 1.50
N LEU A 98 -11.39 1.66 2.58
CA LEU A 98 -12.04 1.27 3.83
C LEU A 98 -12.94 2.38 4.39
N THR A 99 -12.46 3.62 4.43
CA THR A 99 -13.25 4.78 4.87
C THR A 99 -14.50 4.96 4.00
N SER A 100 -14.39 4.76 2.68
CA SER A 100 -15.57 4.81 1.81
C SER A 100 -16.56 3.68 2.12
N VAL A 101 -16.08 2.48 2.46
CA VAL A 101 -16.93 1.30 2.78
C VAL A 101 -17.64 1.49 4.12
N ASP A 102 -16.97 2.13 5.07
CA ASP A 102 -17.58 2.51 6.36
C ASP A 102 -18.66 3.59 6.19
N ALA A 103 -18.47 4.51 5.24
CA ALA A 103 -19.44 5.56 4.92
C ALA A 103 -20.65 5.03 4.12
N GLU A 104 -20.39 4.15 3.15
CA GLU A 104 -21.40 3.54 2.29
C GLU A 104 -21.12 2.05 2.14
N ALA A 105 -22.00 1.25 2.75
CA ALA A 105 -21.88 -0.20 2.77
C ALA A 105 -21.97 -0.79 1.37
N VAL A 106 -21.07 -1.72 1.09
CA VAL A 106 -21.01 -2.48 -0.15
C VAL A 106 -21.96 -3.68 -0.04
N GLU A 107 -22.96 -3.73 -0.93
CA GLU A 107 -24.04 -4.72 -0.90
C GLU A 107 -23.98 -5.69 -2.09
N GLY A 108 -24.81 -6.74 -2.05
CA GLY A 108 -24.90 -7.75 -3.10
C GLY A 108 -24.06 -9.02 -2.85
N ASP A 109 -23.90 -9.83 -3.90
CA ASP A 109 -23.17 -11.09 -3.84
C ASP A 109 -21.65 -10.86 -3.65
N ALA A 110 -20.89 -11.93 -3.36
CA ALA A 110 -19.45 -11.83 -3.14
C ALA A 110 -18.66 -11.20 -4.31
N ARG A 111 -19.14 -11.37 -5.55
CA ARG A 111 -18.53 -10.82 -6.76
C ARG A 111 -18.85 -9.33 -6.90
N GLU A 112 -20.11 -8.96 -6.68
CA GLU A 112 -20.58 -7.56 -6.70
C GLU A 112 -19.83 -6.73 -5.66
N ARG A 113 -19.69 -7.26 -4.43
CA ARG A 113 -18.91 -6.57 -3.40
C ARG A 113 -17.43 -6.39 -3.75
N LEU A 114 -16.80 -7.42 -4.34
CA LEU A 114 -15.41 -7.31 -4.78
C LEU A 114 -15.23 -6.33 -5.92
N PHE A 115 -16.17 -6.33 -6.86
CA PHE A 115 -16.17 -5.41 -7.98
C PHE A 115 -16.20 -3.97 -7.47
N GLU A 116 -17.15 -3.64 -6.59
CA GLU A 116 -17.30 -2.30 -6.05
C GLU A 116 -16.07 -1.86 -5.24
N VAL A 117 -15.57 -2.69 -4.33
CA VAL A 117 -14.33 -2.40 -3.56
C VAL A 117 -13.14 -2.11 -4.48
N LEU A 118 -12.97 -2.91 -5.55
CA LEU A 118 -11.87 -2.70 -6.49
C LEU A 118 -12.10 -1.46 -7.38
N MET A 119 -13.33 -1.13 -7.76
CA MET A 119 -13.64 0.11 -8.49
C MET A 119 -13.29 1.33 -7.66
N ARG A 120 -13.72 1.39 -6.39
CA ARG A 120 -13.35 2.48 -5.46
C ARG A 120 -11.84 2.62 -5.31
N ARG A 121 -11.11 1.50 -5.34
CA ARG A 121 -9.64 1.51 -5.35
C ARG A 121 -9.06 2.15 -6.62
N PHE A 122 -9.58 1.80 -7.80
CA PHE A 122 -9.13 2.38 -9.06
C PHE A 122 -9.45 3.88 -9.14
N GLU A 123 -10.63 4.28 -8.66
CA GLU A 123 -11.03 5.69 -8.55
C GLU A 123 -10.08 6.48 -7.64
N ALA A 124 -9.73 5.93 -6.47
CA ALA A 124 -8.76 6.54 -5.55
C ALA A 124 -7.35 6.72 -6.17
N MET A 125 -7.02 5.96 -7.20
CA MET A 125 -5.76 6.09 -7.95
C MET A 125 -5.80 7.13 -9.07
N LEU A 126 -7.00 7.55 -9.53
CA LEU A 126 -7.15 8.47 -10.67
C LEU A 126 -6.31 9.75 -10.56
N PRO A 127 -6.26 10.45 -9.41
CA PRO A 127 -5.45 11.67 -9.29
C PRO A 127 -3.95 11.44 -9.54
N HIS A 128 -3.50 10.20 -9.43
CA HIS A 128 -2.10 9.79 -9.55
C HIS A 128 -1.86 8.88 -10.77
N LYS A 129 -2.79 8.81 -11.74
CA LYS A 129 -2.73 7.87 -12.87
C LYS A 129 -1.41 7.94 -13.64
N ALA A 130 -0.93 9.16 -13.93
CA ALA A 130 0.35 9.36 -14.64
C ALA A 130 1.54 8.78 -13.86
N ALA A 131 1.59 9.00 -12.54
CA ALA A 131 2.62 8.45 -11.67
C ALA A 131 2.56 6.91 -11.64
N VAL A 132 1.35 6.35 -11.45
CA VAL A 132 1.14 4.89 -11.41
C VAL A 132 1.55 4.25 -12.74
N ALA A 133 1.24 4.86 -13.88
CA ALA A 133 1.64 4.36 -15.20
C ALA A 133 3.16 4.25 -15.34
N ARG A 134 3.89 5.30 -14.94
CA ARG A 134 5.36 5.33 -14.97
C ARG A 134 5.96 4.32 -14.00
N ILE A 135 5.44 4.23 -12.77
CA ILE A 135 5.89 3.27 -11.75
C ILE A 135 5.70 1.84 -12.26
N VAL A 136 4.53 1.50 -12.79
CA VAL A 136 4.23 0.15 -13.29
C VAL A 136 5.12 -0.20 -14.48
N ALA A 137 5.31 0.72 -15.43
CA ALA A 137 6.21 0.52 -16.57
C ALA A 137 7.65 0.22 -16.12
N ASP A 138 8.11 0.85 -15.03
CA ASP A 138 9.43 0.60 -14.47
C ASP A 138 9.52 -0.72 -13.70
N LEU A 139 8.50 -1.07 -12.92
CA LEU A 139 8.44 -2.35 -12.21
C LEU A 139 8.45 -3.55 -13.17
N ILE A 140 7.80 -3.44 -14.33
CA ILE A 140 7.81 -4.51 -15.34
C ILE A 140 9.22 -4.77 -15.88
N ARG A 141 10.04 -3.73 -15.98
CA ARG A 141 11.41 -3.79 -16.49
C ARG A 141 12.46 -4.05 -15.40
N ASP A 142 12.06 -4.06 -14.13
CA ASP A 142 12.94 -4.31 -12.98
C ASP A 142 12.35 -5.41 -12.07
N PRO A 143 12.77 -6.68 -12.26
CA PRO A 143 12.21 -7.80 -11.51
C PRO A 143 12.52 -7.75 -10.01
N VAL A 144 13.62 -7.10 -9.60
CA VAL A 144 14.00 -6.96 -8.19
C VAL A 144 13.07 -5.98 -7.50
N MET A 145 12.80 -4.82 -8.11
CA MET A 145 11.83 -3.85 -7.59
C MET A 145 10.42 -4.44 -7.52
N ALA A 146 10.01 -5.21 -8.54
CA ALA A 146 8.73 -5.91 -8.53
C ALA A 146 8.62 -6.91 -7.37
N LEU A 147 9.68 -7.68 -7.11
CA LEU A 147 9.73 -8.62 -5.98
C LEU A 147 9.59 -7.89 -4.64
N CYS A 148 10.27 -6.75 -4.46
CA CYS A 148 10.18 -5.94 -3.25
C CYS A 148 8.79 -5.30 -3.05
N ALA A 149 8.04 -5.02 -4.12
CA ALA A 149 6.68 -4.48 -4.05
C ALA A 149 5.62 -5.55 -3.75
N GLY A 150 5.90 -6.82 -4.05
CA GLY A 150 4.99 -7.96 -3.91
C GLY A 150 4.33 -8.10 -2.52
N PRO A 151 5.06 -8.03 -1.41
CA PRO A 151 4.48 -8.11 -0.06
C PRO A 151 3.43 -7.02 0.19
N SER A 152 3.65 -5.81 -0.34
CA SER A 152 2.70 -4.71 -0.19
C SER A 152 1.42 -4.97 -0.98
N LEU A 153 1.54 -5.40 -2.23
CA LEU A 153 0.39 -5.79 -3.05
C LEU A 153 -0.43 -6.90 -2.38
N ARG A 154 0.25 -7.94 -1.86
CA ARG A 154 -0.41 -9.04 -1.14
C ARG A 154 -1.22 -8.54 0.05
N ARG A 155 -0.67 -7.65 0.88
CA ARG A 155 -1.39 -7.06 2.02
C ARG A 155 -2.60 -6.26 1.57
N SER A 156 -2.44 -5.44 0.54
CA SER A 156 -3.54 -4.65 -0.04
C SER A 156 -4.67 -5.56 -0.53
N MET A 157 -4.36 -6.62 -1.29
CA MET A 157 -5.39 -7.56 -1.76
C MET A 157 -6.08 -8.31 -0.63
N ALA A 158 -5.37 -8.66 0.44
CA ALA A 158 -6.00 -9.20 1.64
C ALA A 158 -6.97 -8.18 2.27
N CYS A 159 -6.56 -6.91 2.38
CA CYS A 159 -7.42 -5.84 2.87
C CYS A 159 -8.68 -5.66 2.02
N MET A 160 -8.56 -5.67 0.68
CA MET A 160 -9.72 -5.56 -0.23
C MET A 160 -10.67 -6.76 -0.11
N LEU A 161 -10.16 -7.98 0.12
CA LEU A 161 -11.00 -9.14 0.41
C LEU A 161 -11.81 -8.97 1.70
N GLU A 162 -11.15 -8.51 2.77
CA GLU A 162 -11.82 -8.27 4.06
C GLU A 162 -12.85 -7.14 3.95
N ALA A 163 -12.56 -6.06 3.20
CA ALA A 163 -13.52 -5.00 2.89
C ALA A 163 -14.76 -5.53 2.15
N ALA A 164 -14.59 -6.53 1.28
CA ALA A 164 -15.69 -7.24 0.61
C ALA A 164 -16.34 -8.34 1.48
N ARG A 165 -16.00 -8.41 2.78
CA ARG A 165 -16.48 -9.42 3.74
C ARG A 165 -16.13 -10.85 3.33
N LEU A 166 -14.95 -11.05 2.76
CA LEU A 166 -14.42 -12.35 2.33
C LEU A 166 -13.19 -12.75 3.13
N SER A 167 -13.32 -13.83 3.90
CA SER A 167 -12.24 -14.30 4.77
C SER A 167 -10.96 -14.66 4.01
N THR A 168 -9.85 -14.10 4.52
CA THR A 168 -8.47 -14.39 4.12
C THR A 168 -7.79 -15.48 4.94
N SER A 169 -8.53 -16.15 5.84
CA SER A 169 -8.00 -17.16 6.75
C SER A 169 -7.68 -18.51 6.07
N GLY A 170 -6.59 -19.14 6.51
CA GLY A 170 -6.17 -20.47 6.09
C GLY A 170 -5.74 -20.57 4.61
N LEU A 171 -5.57 -21.82 4.14
CA LEU A 171 -5.06 -22.10 2.78
C LEU A 171 -5.96 -21.55 1.67
N ARG A 172 -7.28 -21.62 1.87
CA ARG A 172 -8.27 -21.05 0.93
C ARG A 172 -8.19 -19.53 0.87
N GLY A 173 -8.00 -18.87 2.01
CA GLY A 173 -7.79 -17.43 2.06
C GLY A 173 -6.52 -16.99 1.35
N ALA A 174 -5.40 -17.71 1.56
CA ALA A 174 -4.15 -17.47 0.83
C ALA A 174 -4.32 -17.61 -0.70
N LEU A 175 -5.11 -18.58 -1.16
CA LEU A 175 -5.44 -18.73 -2.58
C LEU A 175 -6.29 -17.55 -3.09
N ARG A 176 -7.28 -17.08 -2.31
CA ARG A 176 -8.08 -15.90 -2.68
C ARG A 176 -7.23 -14.65 -2.82
N VAL A 177 -6.30 -14.40 -1.90
CA VAL A 177 -5.39 -13.24 -1.96
C VAL A 177 -4.56 -13.26 -3.24
N LYS A 178 -4.02 -14.44 -3.61
CA LYS A 178 -3.27 -14.60 -4.87
C LYS A 178 -4.16 -14.40 -6.09
N ALA A 179 -5.35 -15.00 -6.10
CA ALA A 179 -6.31 -14.87 -7.19
C ALA A 179 -6.73 -13.41 -7.40
N LEU A 180 -7.08 -12.71 -6.32
CA LEU A 180 -7.43 -11.29 -6.39
C LEU A 180 -6.25 -10.45 -6.86
N GLY A 181 -5.03 -10.74 -6.40
CA GLY A 181 -3.82 -10.06 -6.90
C GLY A 181 -3.63 -10.21 -8.41
N MET A 182 -3.87 -11.39 -8.98
CA MET A 182 -3.81 -11.59 -10.43
C MET A 182 -4.91 -10.83 -11.17
N ILE A 183 -6.15 -10.86 -10.66
CA ILE A 183 -7.29 -10.11 -11.23
C ILE A 183 -7.00 -8.60 -11.20
N TYR A 184 -6.49 -8.11 -10.08
CA TYR A 184 -6.13 -6.71 -9.90
C TYR A 184 -5.03 -6.30 -10.89
N LEU A 185 -3.95 -7.06 -11.00
CA LEU A 185 -2.86 -6.75 -11.95
C LEU A 185 -3.33 -6.80 -13.42
N ALA A 186 -4.17 -7.76 -13.77
CA ALA A 186 -4.74 -7.85 -15.12
C ALA A 186 -5.66 -6.66 -15.44
N THR A 187 -6.46 -6.23 -14.47
CA THR A 187 -7.36 -5.07 -14.61
C THR A 187 -6.59 -3.76 -14.59
N LEU A 188 -5.56 -3.64 -13.75
CA LEU A 188 -4.67 -2.48 -13.65
C LEU A 188 -4.02 -2.16 -14.99
N ARG A 189 -3.59 -3.17 -15.76
CA ARG A 189 -3.05 -2.96 -17.11
C ARG A 189 -4.07 -2.28 -18.03
N VAL A 190 -5.33 -2.70 -17.98
CA VAL A 190 -6.40 -2.08 -18.78
C VAL A 190 -6.68 -0.66 -18.29
N TRP A 191 -6.72 -0.45 -16.97
CA TRP A 191 -6.98 0.86 -16.37
C TRP A 191 -5.92 1.89 -16.75
N LEU A 192 -4.65 1.49 -16.83
CA LEU A 192 -3.57 2.38 -17.25
C LEU A 192 -3.80 2.94 -18.66
N ASP A 193 -4.37 2.15 -19.56
CA ASP A 193 -4.66 2.53 -20.95
C ASP A 193 -6.10 3.09 -21.14
N ASP A 194 -6.88 3.20 -20.06
CA ASP A 194 -8.30 3.59 -20.12
C ASP A 194 -8.51 5.10 -19.98
N ASP A 195 -8.55 5.81 -21.11
CA ASP A 195 -8.80 7.26 -21.15
C ASP A 195 -10.30 7.64 -21.18
N SER A 196 -11.20 6.68 -20.95
CA SER A 196 -12.63 7.00 -20.86
C SER A 196 -12.95 7.74 -19.56
N PRO A 197 -13.82 8.77 -19.59
CA PRO A 197 -14.14 9.58 -18.41
C PRO A 197 -14.74 8.74 -17.27
N ASP A 198 -15.52 7.71 -17.62
CA ASP A 198 -16.22 6.85 -16.66
C ASP A 198 -15.53 5.50 -16.44
N MET A 199 -14.26 5.34 -16.84
CA MET A 199 -13.51 4.08 -16.71
C MET A 199 -14.23 2.85 -17.30
N ALA A 200 -14.98 3.03 -18.39
CA ALA A 200 -15.87 2.01 -18.94
C ALA A 200 -15.11 0.74 -19.37
N ARG A 201 -13.89 0.87 -19.93
CA ARG A 201 -13.08 -0.29 -20.33
C ARG A 201 -12.54 -1.03 -19.12
N THR A 202 -12.15 -0.30 -18.07
CA THR A 202 -11.70 -0.86 -16.79
C THR A 202 -12.82 -1.62 -16.12
N MET A 203 -14.01 -1.01 -16.04
CA MET A 203 -15.21 -1.60 -15.47
C MET A 203 -15.53 -2.94 -16.15
N ALA A 204 -15.56 -2.94 -17.48
CA ALA A 204 -15.82 -4.15 -18.26
C ALA A 204 -14.70 -5.21 -18.10
N ALA A 205 -13.43 -4.79 -17.98
CA ALA A 205 -12.32 -5.71 -17.74
C ALA A 205 -12.39 -6.35 -16.36
N LEU A 206 -12.72 -5.57 -15.33
CA LEU A 206 -12.87 -6.05 -13.96
C LEU A 206 -13.99 -7.08 -13.85
N ASP A 207 -15.18 -6.76 -14.37
CA ASP A 207 -16.32 -7.69 -14.38
C ASP A 207 -15.96 -9.00 -15.08
N ARG A 208 -15.35 -8.93 -16.28
CA ARG A 208 -14.89 -10.12 -17.01
C ARG A 208 -13.89 -10.94 -16.21
N ASN A 209 -12.91 -10.31 -15.57
CA ASN A 209 -11.88 -11.00 -14.80
C ASN A 209 -12.46 -11.68 -13.55
N LEU A 210 -13.37 -11.03 -12.84
CA LEU A 210 -14.08 -11.59 -11.68
C LEU A 210 -14.98 -12.76 -12.07
N ARG A 211 -15.72 -12.66 -13.19
CA ARG A 211 -16.56 -13.77 -13.72
C ARG A 211 -15.72 -14.99 -14.08
N ARG A 212 -14.57 -14.79 -14.73
CA ARG A 212 -13.64 -15.88 -15.07
C ARG A 212 -13.12 -16.61 -13.82
N ALA A 213 -12.78 -15.87 -12.76
CA ALA A 213 -12.34 -16.46 -11.50
C ALA A 213 -13.45 -17.29 -10.82
N GLY A 214 -14.69 -16.82 -10.85
CA GLY A 214 -15.86 -17.57 -10.36
C GLY A 214 -16.06 -18.89 -11.11
N ALA A 215 -16.03 -18.86 -12.44
CA ALA A 215 -16.23 -20.04 -13.28
C ALA A 215 -15.17 -21.15 -13.04
N VAL A 216 -13.90 -20.76 -12.87
CA VAL A 216 -12.81 -21.72 -12.58
C VAL A 216 -13.01 -22.39 -11.22
N LEU A 217 -13.41 -21.65 -10.18
CA LEU A 217 -13.68 -22.19 -8.85
C LEU A 217 -14.92 -23.12 -8.85
N SER A 218 -15.96 -22.77 -9.60
CA SER A 218 -17.16 -23.61 -9.78
C SER A 218 -16.85 -24.90 -10.55
N CYS A 219 -15.95 -24.85 -11.54
CA CYS A 219 -15.51 -26.04 -12.29
C CYS A 219 -14.72 -27.01 -11.39
N CYS A 220 -13.77 -26.49 -10.60
CA CYS A 220 -12.98 -27.30 -9.67
C CYS A 220 -13.82 -27.95 -8.55
N SER A 221 -14.90 -27.28 -8.08
CA SER A 221 -15.82 -27.86 -7.09
C SER A 221 -16.74 -28.92 -7.70
N ARG A 222 -17.11 -28.78 -8.98
CA ARG A 222 -17.89 -29.77 -9.73
C ARG A 222 -17.06 -31.02 -10.06
N MET A 223 -15.79 -30.86 -10.43
CA MET A 223 -14.87 -32.01 -10.62
C MET A 223 -14.64 -32.80 -9.33
N ARG A 224 -14.60 -32.14 -8.17
CA ARG A 224 -14.50 -32.82 -6.87
C ARG A 224 -15.75 -33.67 -6.53
N LYS A 225 -16.92 -33.35 -7.08
CA LYS A 225 -18.15 -34.15 -6.89
C LYS A 225 -18.27 -35.33 -7.85
N ILE A 226 -17.42 -35.42 -8.88
CA ILE A 226 -17.45 -36.48 -9.91
C ILE A 226 -16.53 -37.66 -9.55
N VAL A 227 -15.59 -37.49 -8.62
CA VAL A 227 -14.80 -38.60 -8.08
C VAL A 227 -15.57 -39.22 -6.90
N PRO A 228 -16.11 -40.45 -7.02
CA PRO A 228 -16.71 -41.13 -5.89
C PRO A 228 -15.60 -41.39 -4.86
N GLY A 229 -15.80 -41.00 -3.61
CA GLY A 229 -14.93 -41.42 -2.52
C GLY A 229 -14.89 -42.95 -2.44
N PRO A 230 -13.78 -43.57 -2.01
CA PRO A 230 -13.69 -45.02 -1.92
C PRO A 230 -14.84 -45.54 -1.05
N GLY A 231 -15.65 -46.42 -1.64
CA GLY A 231 -16.84 -46.98 -1.01
C GLY A 231 -16.50 -47.58 0.34
N ARG A 232 -17.19 -47.10 1.38
CA ARG A 232 -17.22 -47.75 2.69
C ARG A 232 -17.82 -49.14 2.46
N ARG A 233 -17.01 -50.19 2.47
CA ARG A 233 -17.52 -51.56 2.56
C ARG A 233 -18.17 -51.70 3.93
N GLU A 234 -19.48 -51.89 3.94
CA GLU A 234 -20.20 -52.55 5.02
C GLU A 234 -19.46 -53.84 5.37
N ALA A 235 -18.92 -53.91 6.59
CA ALA A 235 -18.65 -55.18 7.25
C ALA A 235 -19.89 -55.50 8.06
N ALA A 236 -20.82 -56.21 7.42
CA ALA A 236 -21.86 -56.96 8.08
C ALA A 236 -21.28 -58.30 8.57
N ASP A 237 -21.58 -58.60 9.82
CA ASP A 237 -21.71 -59.93 10.44
C ASP A 237 -20.72 -61.06 10.08
N ALA A 238 -19.87 -61.39 11.05
CA ALA A 238 -19.58 -62.77 11.49
C ALA A 238 -19.09 -62.75 12.95
#